data_AF-A0A1U7GM34-F1
#
_entry.id   AF-A0A1U7GM34-F1
#
_cell.length_a   1.000
_cell.length_b   1.000
_cell.length_c   1.000
_cell.angle_alpha   90.00
_cell.angle_beta   90.00
_cell.angle_gamma   90.00
#
_symmetry.space_group_name_H-M   'P 1'
#
loop_
_entity.id
_entity.type
_entity.pdbx_description
1 polymer ?
#
loop_
_entity_poly.entity_id
_entity_poly.type
_entity_poly.pdbx_seq_one_letter_code
_entity_poly.pdbx_strand_id
1 'polypeptide(L)'
;MPHSQANHQQFIERAKAKGRFQTEDEIVNFLALALCGEAGELANILKKQWRGDSLDRTALIAELADIRIYLEHLASHLGVDLDEACRQKVEVVRKRLAASEAA
;
A
#
# COMPACT_ATOMS: atom_id res chain seq x y z
N MET A 1 -3.09 15.37 4.28
CA MET A 1 -1.68 15.82 4.12
C MET A 1 -1.48 16.40 2.71
N PRO A 2 -1.14 17.68 2.54
CA PRO A 2 -1.00 18.33 1.22
C PRO A 2 0.04 17.68 0.30
N HIS A 3 1.08 17.05 0.88
CA HIS A 3 2.18 16.45 0.12
C HIS A 3 1.81 15.14 -0.59
N SER A 4 0.88 14.34 -0.04
CA SER A 4 0.48 13.06 -0.67
C SER A 4 -0.30 13.29 -1.96
N GLN A 5 -1.19 14.29 -1.97
CA GLN A 5 -1.94 14.67 -3.19
C GLN A 5 -1.05 15.23 -4.30
N ALA A 6 -0.09 16.10 -3.98
CA ALA A 6 0.83 16.65 -4.98
C ALA A 6 1.70 15.56 -5.64
N ASN A 7 2.19 14.61 -4.85
CA ASN A 7 2.96 13.47 -5.35
C ASN A 7 2.09 12.54 -6.21
N HIS A 8 0.86 12.26 -5.79
CA HIS A 8 -0.09 11.47 -6.56
C HIS A 8 -0.44 12.12 -7.90
N GLN A 9 -0.73 13.42 -7.91
CA GLN A 9 -1.04 14.15 -9.13
C GLN A 9 0.11 14.08 -10.14
N GLN A 10 1.35 14.32 -9.68
CA GLN A 10 2.53 14.21 -10.54
C GLN A 10 2.73 12.79 -11.09
N PHE A 11 2.48 11.76 -10.27
CA PHE A 11 2.55 10.37 -10.70
C PHE A 11 1.57 10.07 -11.84
N ILE A 12 0.30 10.49 -11.69
CA ILE A 12 -0.74 10.28 -12.71
C ILE A 12 -0.46 11.08 -13.98
N GLU A 13 -0.07 12.34 -13.87
CA GLU A 13 0.28 13.18 -15.03
C GLU A 13 1.40 12.56 -15.87
N ARG A 14 2.46 12.07 -15.21
CA ARG A 14 3.56 11.40 -15.89
C ARG A 14 3.14 10.08 -16.53
N ALA A 15 2.23 9.33 -15.92
CA ALA A 15 1.73 8.09 -16.49
C ALA A 15 0.81 8.34 -17.69
N LYS A 16 -0.09 9.33 -17.61
CA LYS A 16 -0.96 9.78 -18.70
C LYS A 16 -0.13 10.33 -19.87
N ALA A 17 0.91 11.14 -19.60
CA ALA A 17 1.83 11.65 -20.63
C ALA A 17 2.58 10.55 -21.40
N LYS A 18 2.75 9.37 -20.78
CA LYS A 18 3.34 8.18 -21.42
C LYS A 18 2.29 7.28 -22.08
N GLY A 19 1.02 7.68 -22.12
CA GLY A 19 -0.07 6.90 -22.69
C GLY A 19 -0.41 5.63 -21.91
N ARG A 20 -0.04 5.52 -20.62
CA ARG A 20 -0.27 4.32 -19.83
C ARG A 20 -1.72 4.14 -19.37
N PHE A 21 -2.42 5.25 -19.16
CA PHE A 21 -3.80 5.26 -18.67
C PHE A 21 -4.63 6.23 -19.50
N GLN A 22 -5.81 5.79 -19.91
CA GLN A 22 -6.81 6.56 -20.63
C GLN A 22 -8.04 6.84 -19.76
N THR A 23 -8.31 6.00 -18.76
CA THR A 23 -9.47 6.09 -17.87
C THR A 23 -9.07 6.05 -16.39
N GLU A 24 -9.99 6.48 -15.51
CA GLU A 24 -9.80 6.40 -14.06
C GLU A 24 -9.83 4.95 -13.56
N ASP A 25 -10.66 4.09 -14.16
CA ASP A 25 -10.73 2.65 -13.81
C ASP A 25 -9.39 1.94 -14.08
N GLU A 26 -8.71 2.27 -15.18
CA GLU A 26 -7.37 1.73 -15.46
C GLU A 26 -6.35 2.12 -14.40
N ILE A 27 -6.44 3.34 -13.86
CA ILE A 27 -5.54 3.81 -12.81
C ILE A 27 -5.79 3.03 -11.51
N VAL A 28 -7.05 2.92 -11.09
CA VAL A 28 -7.44 2.15 -9.89
C VAL A 28 -6.99 0.71 -10.01
N ASN A 29 -7.28 0.07 -11.14
CA ASN A 29 -6.91 -1.33 -11.39
C ASN A 29 -5.40 -1.51 -11.38
N PHE A 30 -4.65 -0.61 -12.02
CA PHE A 30 -3.19 -0.66 -12.00
C PHE A 30 -2.64 -0.51 -10.58
N LEU A 31 -3.09 0.47 -9.82
CA LEU A 31 -2.60 0.73 -8.46
C LEU A 31 -2.90 -0.45 -7.53
N ALA A 32 -4.09 -1.05 -7.63
CA ALA A 32 -4.47 -2.23 -6.86
C ALA A 32 -3.60 -3.46 -7.22
N LEU A 33 -3.35 -3.68 -8.51
CA LEU A 33 -2.51 -4.79 -8.97
C LEU A 33 -1.04 -4.59 -8.59
N ALA A 34 -0.52 -3.37 -8.71
CA ALA A 34 0.84 -3.02 -8.30
C ALA A 34 1.03 -3.25 -6.80
N LEU A 35 0.12 -2.76 -5.95
CA LEU A 35 0.13 -3.01 -4.51
C LEU A 35 0.21 -4.51 -4.17
N CYS A 36 -0.61 -5.33 -4.85
CA CYS A 36 -0.57 -6.78 -4.68
C CYS A 36 0.74 -7.41 -5.17
N GLY A 37 1.32 -6.88 -6.25
CA GLY A 37 2.63 -7.27 -6.77
C GLY A 37 3.72 -7.14 -5.71
N GLU A 38 3.89 -5.94 -5.16
CA GLU A 38 4.93 -5.65 -4.16
C GLU A 38 4.72 -6.46 -2.87
N ALA A 39 3.46 -6.66 -2.45
CA ALA A 39 3.14 -7.56 -1.33
C ALA A 39 3.55 -9.02 -1.62
N GLY A 40 3.41 -9.47 -2.87
CA GLY A 40 3.87 -10.78 -3.32
C GLY A 40 5.40 -10.90 -3.34
N GLU A 41 6.10 -9.84 -3.73
CA GLU A 41 7.57 -9.76 -3.70
C GLU A 41 8.09 -9.84 -2.26
N LEU A 42 7.53 -9.06 -1.35
CA LEU A 42 7.81 -9.13 0.09
C LEU A 42 7.58 -10.56 0.63
N ALA A 43 6.46 -11.18 0.28
CA ALA A 43 6.15 -12.54 0.69
C ALA A 43 7.17 -13.55 0.15
N ASN A 44 7.66 -13.36 -1.08
CA ASN A 44 8.69 -14.21 -1.67
C ASN A 44 10.03 -14.10 -0.93
N ILE A 45 10.43 -12.89 -0.52
CA ILE A 45 11.64 -12.66 0.29
C ILE A 45 11.53 -13.42 1.62
N LEU A 46 10.42 -13.23 2.35
CA LEU A 46 10.20 -13.89 3.64
C LEU A 46 10.08 -15.41 3.51
N LYS A 47 9.47 -15.90 2.43
CA LYS A 47 9.41 -17.34 2.12
C LYS A 47 10.79 -17.95 1.90
N LYS A 48 11.70 -17.25 1.20
CA LYS A 48 13.10 -17.70 1.03
C LYS A 48 13.82 -17.78 2.38
N GLN A 49 13.71 -16.74 3.19
CA GLN A 49 14.26 -16.74 4.55
C GLN A 49 13.72 -17.91 5.38
N TRP A 50 12.41 -18.19 5.31
CA TRP A 50 11.81 -19.30 6.05
C TRP A 50 12.38 -20.67 5.62
N ARG A 51 12.80 -20.84 4.36
CA ARG A 51 13.43 -22.08 3.88
C ARG A 51 14.91 -22.22 4.30
N GLY A 52 15.49 -21.19 4.92
CA GLY A 52 16.88 -21.19 5.40
C GLY A 52 17.83 -20.31 4.59
N ASP A 53 17.35 -19.60 3.56
CA ASP A 53 18.17 -18.64 2.82
C ASP A 53 18.52 -17.42 3.68
N SER A 54 19.61 -16.71 3.33
CA SER A 54 19.92 -15.43 3.97
C SER A 54 18.86 -14.38 3.63
N LEU A 55 18.50 -13.55 4.62
CA LEU A 55 17.58 -12.45 4.40
C LEU A 55 18.27 -11.32 3.65
N ASP A 56 17.77 -11.00 2.45
CA ASP A 56 18.10 -9.76 1.78
C ASP A 56 17.31 -8.60 2.41
N ARG A 57 17.96 -7.92 3.36
CA ARG A 57 17.35 -6.81 4.10
C ARG A 57 17.12 -5.59 3.21
N THR A 58 17.95 -5.38 2.20
CA THR A 58 17.82 -4.25 1.28
C THR A 58 16.58 -4.43 0.41
N ALA A 59 16.40 -5.63 -0.16
CA ALA A 59 15.19 -5.96 -0.92
C ALA A 59 13.94 -5.85 -0.04
N LEU A 60 13.96 -6.40 1.18
CA LEU A 60 12.82 -6.32 2.10
C LEU A 60 12.38 -4.87 2.38
N ILE A 61 13.33 -3.96 2.58
CA ILE A 61 13.03 -2.54 2.82
C ILE A 61 12.44 -1.88 1.58
N ALA A 62 12.92 -2.23 0.38
CA ALA A 62 12.40 -1.73 -0.88
C ALA A 62 10.92 -2.12 -1.06
N GLU A 63 10.59 -3.40 -0.90
CA GLU A 63 9.20 -3.87 -1.04
C GLU A 63 8.24 -3.21 -0.05
N LEU A 64 8.68 -3.00 1.20
CA LEU A 64 7.88 -2.28 2.19
C LEU A 64 7.63 -0.82 1.79
N ALA A 65 8.62 -0.17 1.19
CA ALA A 65 8.47 1.19 0.69
C ALA A 65 7.51 1.25 -0.50
N ASP A 66 7.63 0.31 -1.46
CA ASP A 66 6.77 0.27 -2.64
C ASP A 66 5.32 -0.05 -2.27
N ILE A 67 5.08 -0.99 -1.34
CA ILE A 67 3.75 -1.25 -0.75
C ILE A 67 3.15 0.05 -0.17
N ARG A 68 3.94 0.80 0.60
CA ARG A 68 3.46 2.08 1.18
C ARG A 68 3.13 3.09 0.08
N ILE A 69 3.99 3.22 -0.93
CA ILE A 69 3.80 4.18 -2.03
C ILE A 69 2.52 3.87 -2.81
N TYR A 70 2.30 2.62 -3.22
CA TYR A 70 1.10 2.25 -3.96
C TYR A 70 -0.18 2.36 -3.12
N LEU A 71 -0.10 2.04 -1.82
CA LEU A 71 -1.23 2.22 -0.91
C LEU A 71 -1.63 3.71 -0.79
N GLU A 72 -0.65 4.61 -0.66
CA GLU A 72 -0.88 6.06 -0.60
C GLU A 72 -1.46 6.62 -1.90
N HIS A 73 -0.95 6.15 -3.05
CA HIS A 73 -1.50 6.54 -4.35
C HIS A 73 -2.93 6.04 -4.54
N LEU A 74 -3.22 4.79 -4.16
CA LEU A 74 -4.57 4.22 -4.26
C LEU A 74 -5.54 4.97 -3.34
N ALA A 75 -5.14 5.24 -2.09
CA ALA A 75 -5.96 6.00 -1.14
C ALA A 75 -6.23 7.42 -1.65
N SER A 76 -5.19 8.11 -2.14
CA SER A 76 -5.31 9.46 -2.71
C SER A 76 -6.24 9.49 -3.91
N HIS A 77 -6.13 8.49 -4.80
CA HIS A 77 -6.96 8.39 -6.00
C HIS A 77 -8.44 8.14 -5.67
N LEU A 78 -8.70 7.34 -4.64
CA LEU A 78 -10.06 7.03 -4.16
C LEU A 78 -10.61 8.09 -3.19
N GLY A 79 -9.87 9.17 -2.90
CA GLY A 79 -10.29 10.21 -1.97
C GLY A 79 -10.39 9.74 -0.51
N VAL A 80 -9.61 8.72 -0.13
CA VAL A 80 -9.60 8.13 1.21
C VAL A 80 -8.54 8.78 2.08
N ASP A 81 -8.93 9.30 3.25
CA ASP A 81 -7.99 9.66 4.32
C ASP A 81 -7.52 8.38 5.03
N LEU A 82 -6.35 7.89 4.61
CA LEU A 82 -5.79 6.64 5.12
C LEU A 82 -5.44 6.74 6.62
N ASP A 83 -5.01 7.90 7.10
CA ASP A 83 -4.64 8.08 8.51
C ASP A 83 -5.89 8.01 9.41
N GLU A 84 -6.97 8.67 8.99
CA GLU A 84 -8.25 8.59 9.69
C GLU A 84 -8.84 7.18 9.64
N ALA A 85 -8.84 6.54 8.46
CA ALA A 85 -9.31 5.17 8.30
C ALA A 85 -8.54 4.18 9.20
N CYS A 86 -7.21 4.33 9.31
CA CYS A 86 -6.37 3.54 10.19
C CYS A 86 -6.69 3.79 11.67
N ARG A 87 -6.83 5.05 12.10
CA ARG A 87 -7.19 5.39 13.49
C ARG A 87 -8.51 4.76 13.91
N GLN A 88 -9.54 4.87 13.06
CA GLN A 88 -10.85 4.28 13.32
C GLN A 88 -10.77 2.75 13.41
N LYS A 89 -10.01 2.11 12.51
CA LYS A 89 -9.84 0.65 12.52
C LYS A 89 -9.15 0.17 13.79
N VAL A 90 -8.09 0.84 14.23
CA VAL A 90 -7.37 0.49 15.46
C VAL A 90 -8.29 0.56 16.68
N GLU A 91 -9.14 1.59 16.77
CA GLU A 91 -10.09 1.72 17.87
C GLU A 91 -11.12 0.59 17.91
N VAL A 92 -11.62 0.15 16.74
CA VAL A 92 -12.50 -1.02 16.63
C VAL A 92 -11.81 -2.29 17.10
N VAL A 93 -10.54 -2.50 16.72
CA VAL A 93 -9.76 -3.67 17.16
C VAL A 93 -9.51 -3.64 18.66
N ARG A 94 -9.14 -2.49 19.23
CA ARG A 94 -8.94 -2.33 20.68
C ARG A 94 -10.18 -2.70 21.48
N LYS A 95 -11.36 -2.20 21.08
CA LYS A 95 -12.63 -2.53 21.75
C LYS A 95 -12.94 -4.03 21.71
N ARG A 96 -12.66 -4.69 20.59
CA ARG A 96 -12.86 -6.15 20.44
C ARG A 96 -11.93 -6.95 21.35
N LEU A 97 -10.66 -6.57 21.44
CA LEU A 97 -9.69 -7.25 22.31
C LEU A 97 -10.06 -7.10 23.79
N ALA A 98 -10.39 -5.87 24.24
CA ALA A 98 -10.79 -5.62 25.62
C ALA A 98 -12.07 -6.40 26.01
N ALA A 99 -13.03 -6.54 25.10
CA ALA A 99 -14.23 -7.34 25.35
C ALA A 99 -13.95 -8.84 25.44
N SER A 100 -12.96 -9.33 24.69
CA SER A 100 -12.53 -10.73 24.74
C SER A 100 -11.72 -11.07 25.99
N GLU A 101 -11.00 -10.11 26.56
CA GLU A 101 -10.24 -10.29 27.80
C GLU A 101 -11.13 -10.24 29.05
N ALA A 102 -12.32 -9.66 28.94
CA ALA A 102 -13.31 -9.55 30.02
C ALA A 102 -14.29 -10.74 30.08
N ALA A 103 -14.18 -11.71 29.17
CA ALA A 103 -15.02 -12.90 29.06
C ALA A 103 -14.26 -14.16 29.52
#